data_AF-A0A971KSN3-F1
#
_entry.id   AF-A0A971KSN3-F1
#
_cell.length_a   1.000
_cell.length_b   1.000
_cell.length_c   1.000
_cell.angle_alpha   90.00
_cell.angle_beta   90.00
_cell.angle_gamma   90.00
#
_symmetry.space_group_name_H-M   'P 1'
#
loop_
_entity.id
_entity.type
_entity.pdbx_description
1 polymer ?
#
loop_
_entity_poly.entity_id
_entity_poly.type
_entity_poly.pdbx_seq_one_letter_code
_entity_poly.pdbx_strand_id
1 'polypeptide(L)'
;MAAKKGLLRVVRKVCLWCQGKSWPMVQACTQTECSLHGWRLLDQAEDVQVLAALHTFCIQCAGSAEAAQGCTADQGIGGHDPCPAHPFRTGKITALIQKVRPLPGLHLGQETQQQYFPGPSAQQAEPLAPSEVLVEEEAIATTYRVVQLPFLLPERIPEALDI
;
A
#
# COMPACT_ATOMS: atom_id res chain seq x y z
N MET A 1 24.12 8.53 -1.80
CA MET A 1 22.75 8.33 -1.25
C MET A 1 21.85 7.82 -2.36
N ALA A 2 21.68 6.49 -2.44
CA ALA A 2 21.03 5.83 -3.57
C ALA A 2 19.50 5.85 -3.40
N ALA A 3 18.88 6.77 -4.15
CA ALA A 3 17.51 6.78 -4.67
C ALA A 3 16.43 5.93 -3.95
N LYS A 4 15.72 6.59 -3.03
CA LYS A 4 14.34 6.35 -2.55
C LYS A 4 13.27 6.37 -3.69
N LYS A 5 13.54 5.75 -4.85
CA LYS A 5 12.73 5.88 -6.09
C LYS A 5 11.72 4.75 -6.28
N GLY A 6 11.54 3.88 -5.29
CA GLY A 6 10.70 2.69 -5.41
C GLY A 6 9.24 3.05 -5.64
N LEU A 7 8.68 3.91 -4.78
CA LEU A 7 7.24 4.15 -4.75
C LEU A 7 6.74 5.06 -5.88
N LEU A 8 7.48 6.09 -6.28
CA LEU A 8 7.12 6.88 -7.47
C LEU A 8 7.08 6.03 -8.75
N ARG A 9 7.95 5.02 -8.85
CA ARG A 9 7.89 4.05 -9.96
C ARG A 9 6.61 3.22 -9.89
N VAL A 10 6.14 2.86 -8.70
CA VAL A 10 4.85 2.17 -8.52
C VAL A 10 3.71 3.08 -8.96
N VAL A 11 3.67 4.34 -8.52
CA VAL A 11 2.65 5.31 -8.94
C VAL A 11 2.56 5.40 -10.47
N ARG A 12 3.70 5.54 -11.16
CA ARG A 12 3.73 5.60 -12.63
C ARG A 12 3.19 4.32 -13.27
N LYS A 13 3.51 3.14 -12.71
CA LYS A 13 2.94 1.86 -13.17
C LYS A 13 1.43 1.80 -12.96
N VAL A 14 0.91 2.30 -11.84
CA VAL A 14 -0.53 2.38 -11.56
C VAL A 14 -1.22 3.31 -12.57
N CYS A 15 -0.67 4.50 -12.80
CA CYS A 15 -1.24 5.43 -13.78
C CYS A 15 -1.24 4.84 -15.19
N LEU A 16 -0.15 4.17 -15.59
CA LEU A 16 -0.10 3.45 -16.87
C LEU A 16 -1.15 2.33 -16.92
N TRP A 17 -1.30 1.53 -15.86
CA TRP A 17 -2.29 0.47 -15.80
C TRP A 17 -3.72 1.04 -15.94
N CYS A 18 -4.02 2.15 -15.26
CA CYS A 18 -5.30 2.85 -15.33
C CYS A 18 -5.59 3.45 -16.71
N GLN A 19 -4.59 4.02 -17.39
CA GLN A 19 -4.74 4.69 -18.68
C GLN A 19 -4.42 3.76 -19.89
N GLY A 20 -4.58 2.44 -19.73
CA GLY A 20 -4.43 1.49 -20.84
C GLY A 20 -3.00 1.41 -21.41
N LYS A 21 -1.99 1.56 -20.55
CA LYS A 21 -0.54 1.53 -20.89
C LYS A 21 -0.06 2.68 -21.79
N SER A 22 -0.81 3.79 -21.88
CA SER A 22 -0.46 4.96 -22.70
C SER A 22 0.10 6.11 -21.86
N TRP A 23 1.40 6.43 -22.03
CA TRP A 23 2.02 7.56 -21.32
C TRP A 23 1.45 8.93 -21.71
N PRO A 24 1.16 9.24 -22.99
CA PRO A 24 0.48 10.48 -23.36
C PRO A 24 -0.84 10.68 -22.62
N MET A 25 -1.61 9.61 -22.41
CA MET A 25 -2.86 9.67 -21.65
C MET A 25 -2.63 9.91 -20.15
N VAL A 26 -1.56 9.34 -19.56
CA VAL A 26 -1.16 9.65 -18.18
C VAL A 26 -0.83 11.14 -18.01
N GLN A 27 -0.14 11.74 -18.97
CA GLN A 27 0.20 13.16 -18.94
C GLN A 27 -1.06 14.03 -19.08
N ALA A 28 -1.96 13.67 -20.00
CA ALA A 28 -3.22 14.37 -20.26
C ALA A 28 -4.34 14.09 -19.24
N CYS A 29 -4.12 13.21 -18.24
CA CYS A 29 -5.13 12.88 -17.24
C CYS A 29 -5.55 14.13 -16.43
N THR A 30 -6.85 14.43 -16.42
CA THR A 30 -7.45 15.62 -15.77
C THR A 30 -8.07 15.33 -14.40
N GLN A 31 -7.96 14.09 -13.90
CA GLN A 31 -8.58 13.69 -12.62
C GLN A 31 -7.79 14.23 -11.42
N THR A 32 -8.04 15.50 -11.06
CA THR A 32 -7.38 16.18 -9.92
C THR A 32 -7.73 15.58 -8.57
N GLU A 33 -8.92 14.98 -8.45
CA GLU A 33 -9.38 14.32 -7.22
C GLU A 33 -8.68 12.98 -6.94
N CYS A 34 -7.95 12.44 -7.91
CA CYS A 34 -7.15 11.23 -7.72
C CYS A 34 -5.95 11.55 -6.83
N SER A 35 -5.81 10.83 -5.71
CA SER A 35 -4.69 11.05 -4.77
C SER A 35 -3.30 10.87 -5.41
N LEU A 36 -3.20 10.15 -6.54
CA LEU A 36 -1.97 9.95 -7.31
C LEU A 36 -1.66 11.06 -8.32
N HIS A 37 -2.60 11.97 -8.58
CA HIS A 37 -2.50 12.98 -9.63
C HIS A 37 -1.21 13.81 -9.48
N GLY A 38 -0.97 14.39 -8.31
CA GLY A 38 0.22 15.22 -8.05
C GLY A 38 1.55 14.46 -8.15
N TRP A 39 1.55 13.15 -7.94
CA TRP A 39 2.77 12.35 -7.83
C TRP A 39 3.22 11.74 -9.17
N ARG A 40 2.34 11.68 -10.17
CA ARG A 40 2.59 10.94 -11.42
C ARG A 40 3.76 11.48 -12.25
N LEU A 41 4.03 12.79 -12.17
CA LEU A 41 5.08 13.48 -12.93
C LEU A 41 6.28 13.90 -12.07
N LEU A 42 6.24 13.68 -10.74
CA LEU A 42 7.35 14.04 -9.87
C LEU A 42 8.50 13.05 -10.01
N ASP A 43 9.73 13.56 -9.97
CA ASP A 43 10.94 12.74 -10.00
C ASP A 43 11.48 12.36 -8.62
N GLN A 44 11.11 13.14 -7.60
CA GLN A 44 11.55 12.96 -6.23
C GLN A 44 10.40 13.30 -5.27
N ALA A 45 10.24 12.47 -4.26
CA ALA A 45 9.27 12.61 -3.19
C ALA A 45 9.74 11.77 -1.99
N GLU A 46 9.28 12.13 -0.80
CA GLU A 46 9.48 11.28 0.38
C GLU A 46 8.56 10.07 0.33
N ASP A 47 9.13 8.88 0.52
CA ASP A 47 8.42 7.59 0.38
C ASP A 47 7.18 7.52 1.28
N VAL A 48 7.23 8.12 2.47
CA VAL A 48 6.10 8.17 3.41
C VAL A 48 4.88 8.87 2.80
N GLN A 49 5.09 9.97 2.07
CA GLN A 49 4.00 10.73 1.45
C GLN A 49 3.42 9.98 0.24
N VAL A 50 4.29 9.36 -0.57
CA VAL A 50 3.87 8.57 -1.72
C VAL A 50 3.11 7.32 -1.29
N LEU A 51 3.54 6.68 -0.19
CA LEU A 51 2.84 5.53 0.39
C LEU A 51 1.45 5.91 0.89
N ALA A 52 1.33 7.04 1.59
CA ALA A 52 0.03 7.55 2.02
C ALA A 52 -0.89 7.82 0.82
N ALA A 53 -0.38 8.43 -0.25
CA ALA A 53 -1.15 8.66 -1.48
C ALA A 53 -1.62 7.37 -2.15
N LEU A 54 -0.76 6.34 -2.22
CA LEU A 54 -1.11 5.00 -2.70
C LEU A 54 -2.18 4.33 -1.85
N HIS A 55 -2.09 4.44 -0.53
CA HIS A 55 -3.10 3.91 0.38
C HIS A 55 -4.46 4.58 0.17
N THR A 56 -4.49 5.92 0.12
CA THR A 56 -5.71 6.68 -0.18
C THR A 56 -6.30 6.30 -1.54
N PHE A 57 -5.45 6.10 -2.55
CA PHE A 57 -5.89 5.65 -3.87
C PHE A 57 -6.59 4.29 -3.80
N CYS A 58 -6.01 3.33 -3.07
CA CYS A 58 -6.62 2.01 -2.92
C CYS A 58 -7.98 2.08 -2.24
N ILE A 59 -8.14 2.94 -1.22
CA ILE A 59 -9.44 3.18 -0.56
C ILE A 59 -10.45 3.79 -1.54
N GLN A 60 -10.05 4.81 -2.30
CA GLN A 60 -10.92 5.45 -3.30
C GLN A 60 -11.33 4.47 -4.41
N CYS A 61 -10.40 3.62 -4.85
CA CYS A 61 -10.64 2.62 -5.90
C CYS A 61 -11.56 1.48 -5.42
N ALA A 62 -11.39 1.00 -4.19
CA ALA A 62 -12.18 -0.09 -3.62
C ALA A 62 -13.50 0.39 -3.01
N GLY A 63 -13.62 1.69 -2.69
CA GLY A 63 -14.78 2.32 -2.07
C GLY A 63 -14.70 2.42 -0.55
N SER A 64 -13.93 1.56 0.13
CA SER A 64 -13.72 1.62 1.58
C SER A 64 -12.36 1.02 1.99
N ALA A 65 -11.98 1.22 3.26
CA ALA A 65 -10.76 0.64 3.81
C ALA A 65 -10.85 -0.89 3.93
N GLU A 66 -12.02 -1.42 4.32
CA GLU A 66 -12.29 -2.85 4.43
C GLU A 66 -12.24 -3.53 3.06
N ALA A 67 -12.85 -2.90 2.05
CA ALA A 67 -12.80 -3.37 0.67
C ALA A 67 -11.37 -3.34 0.11
N ALA A 68 -10.58 -2.31 0.43
CA ALA A 68 -9.17 -2.24 0.04
C ALA A 68 -8.34 -3.36 0.68
N GLN A 69 -8.59 -3.70 1.95
CA GLN A 69 -7.90 -4.79 2.63
C GLN A 69 -8.22 -6.15 1.98
N GLY A 70 -9.49 -6.40 1.65
CA GLY A 70 -9.98 -7.61 1.00
C GLY A 70 -9.76 -7.68 -0.52
N CYS A 71 -9.10 -6.69 -1.12
CA CYS A 71 -8.85 -6.66 -2.56
C CYS A 71 -7.96 -7.83 -3.01
N THR A 72 -8.36 -8.53 -4.07
CA THR A 72 -7.67 -9.69 -4.67
C THR A 72 -6.98 -9.37 -6.00
N ALA A 73 -6.76 -8.08 -6.28
CA ALA A 73 -6.11 -7.62 -7.51
C ALA A 73 -4.58 -7.84 -7.52
N ASP A 74 -4.02 -8.66 -6.62
CA ASP A 74 -2.66 -9.19 -6.71
C ASP A 74 -2.50 -10.20 -7.84
N GLN A 75 -3.61 -10.77 -8.29
CA GLN A 75 -3.65 -11.73 -9.38
C GLN A 75 -4.23 -11.04 -10.62
N GLY A 76 -3.66 -11.35 -11.78
CA GLY A 76 -4.25 -10.90 -13.04
C GLY A 76 -5.61 -11.56 -13.24
N ILE A 77 -6.61 -10.79 -13.65
CA ILE A 77 -7.96 -11.30 -13.93
C ILE A 77 -8.22 -11.15 -15.43
N GLY A 78 -8.43 -12.28 -16.10
CA GLY A 78 -8.61 -12.32 -17.56
C GLY A 78 -7.36 -11.85 -18.30
N GLY A 79 -7.51 -10.82 -19.15
CA GLY A 79 -6.41 -10.23 -19.91
C GLY A 79 -5.68 -9.08 -19.19
N HIS A 80 -6.00 -8.82 -17.93
CA HIS A 80 -5.40 -7.72 -17.17
C HIS A 80 -4.24 -8.19 -16.29
N ASP A 81 -3.14 -7.45 -16.36
CA ASP A 81 -2.00 -7.63 -15.45
C ASP A 81 -2.42 -7.33 -13.99
N PRO A 82 -1.74 -7.95 -12.99
CA PRO A 82 -2.02 -7.67 -11.59
C PRO A 82 -1.81 -6.20 -11.24
N CYS A 83 -2.60 -5.70 -10.28
CA CYS A 83 -2.59 -4.30 -9.86
C CYS A 83 -1.26 -3.94 -9.19
N PRO A 84 -0.50 -2.96 -9.72
CA PRO A 84 0.79 -2.58 -9.14
C PRO A 84 0.69 -1.97 -7.74
N ALA A 85 -0.47 -1.42 -7.35
CA ALA A 85 -0.70 -0.80 -6.05
C ALA A 85 -1.02 -1.81 -4.94
N HIS A 86 -1.38 -3.04 -5.29
CA HIS A 86 -1.91 -4.03 -4.34
C HIS A 86 -1.02 -4.28 -3.11
N PRO A 87 0.33 -4.39 -3.23
CA PRO A 87 1.19 -4.60 -2.06
C PRO A 87 1.17 -3.44 -1.05
N PHE A 88 0.76 -2.25 -1.48
CA PHE A 88 0.79 -1.02 -0.69
C PHE A 88 -0.60 -0.62 -0.16
N ARG A 89 -1.63 -1.43 -0.45
CA ARG A 89 -3.04 -1.12 -0.14
C ARG A 89 -3.36 -1.02 1.35
N THR A 90 -2.48 -1.49 2.24
CA THR A 90 -2.64 -1.41 3.70
C THR A 90 -1.85 -0.25 4.32
N GLY A 91 -1.16 0.55 3.50
CA GLY A 91 -0.32 1.66 3.96
C GLY A 91 0.95 1.21 4.70
N LYS A 92 1.23 -0.09 4.72
CA LYS A 92 2.44 -0.68 5.31
C LYS A 92 3.37 -1.11 4.19
N ILE A 93 4.64 -0.73 4.28
CA ILE A 93 5.68 -1.31 3.42
C ILE A 93 5.93 -2.71 3.98
N THR A 94 5.26 -3.72 3.42
CA THR A 94 5.74 -5.09 3.58
C THR A 94 7.13 -5.11 2.95
N ALA A 95 8.15 -5.45 3.75
CA ALA A 95 9.52 -5.55 3.25
C ALA A 95 9.48 -6.39 1.98
N LEU A 96 9.72 -5.76 0.83
CA LEU A 96 9.79 -6.45 -0.45
C LEU A 96 10.91 -7.46 -0.28
N ILE A 97 10.54 -8.73 -0.12
CA ILE A 97 11.50 -9.83 -0.05
C ILE A 97 12.26 -9.74 -1.37
N GLN A 98 13.49 -9.21 -1.32
CA GLN A 98 14.39 -9.33 -2.45
C GLN A 98 14.53 -10.83 -2.68
N LYS A 99 13.96 -11.32 -3.79
CA LYS A 99 14.31 -12.63 -4.31
C LYS A 99 15.75 -12.53 -4.77
N VAL A 100 16.68 -12.66 -3.83
CA VAL A 100 18.10 -12.81 -4.12
C VAL A 100 18.19 -14.12 -4.88
N ARG A 101 18.54 -14.03 -6.17
CA ARG A 101 18.81 -15.22 -6.96
C ARG A 101 19.99 -15.91 -6.28
N PRO A 102 19.89 -17.19 -5.88
CA PRO A 102 21.02 -17.87 -5.29
C PRO A 102 22.17 -17.81 -6.30
N LEU A 103 23.31 -17.26 -5.87
CA LEU A 103 24.49 -17.18 -6.71
C LEU A 103 24.99 -18.62 -6.92
N PRO A 104 25.09 -19.10 -8.18
CA PRO A 104 25.63 -20.43 -8.43
C PRO A 104 27.07 -20.49 -7.89
N GLY A 105 27.31 -21.40 -6.94
CA GLY A 105 28.61 -21.61 -6.31
C GLY A 105 28.78 -21.08 -4.88
N LEU A 106 27.83 -20.29 -4.35
CA LEU A 106 27.85 -19.84 -2.95
C LEU A 106 26.87 -20.68 -2.11
N HIS A 107 27.27 -21.90 -1.76
CA HIS A 107 26.54 -22.72 -0.78
C HIS A 107 26.85 -22.20 0.64
N LEU A 108 26.23 -21.08 1.03
CA LEU A 108 26.03 -20.83 2.46
C LEU A 108 24.99 -21.84 2.91
N GLY A 109 25.41 -22.74 3.80
CA GLY A 109 24.67 -23.91 4.21
C GLY A 109 23.20 -23.60 4.50
N GLN A 110 22.35 -24.51 4.07
CA GLN A 110 20.96 -24.56 4.48
C GLN A 110 20.91 -24.40 6.01
N GLU A 111 20.42 -23.26 6.48
CA GLU A 111 19.85 -23.21 7.82
C GLU A 111 18.63 -24.11 7.79
N THR A 112 18.90 -25.35 8.17
CA THR A 112 17.96 -26.34 8.61
C THR A 112 16.87 -25.62 9.41
N GLN A 113 15.64 -25.63 8.91
CA GLN A 113 14.47 -25.55 9.78
C GLN A 113 14.53 -26.80 10.67
N GLN A 114 15.35 -26.75 11.71
CA GLN A 114 15.26 -27.68 12.83
C GLN A 114 14.02 -27.24 13.60
N GLN A 115 12.87 -27.78 13.17
CA GLN A 115 11.75 -27.98 14.06
C GLN A 115 12.27 -28.86 15.21
N TYR A 116 12.62 -28.21 16.32
CA TYR A 116 12.86 -28.87 17.59
C TYR A 116 11.55 -29.50 18.04
N PHE A 117 11.41 -30.80 17.80
CA PHE A 117 10.42 -31.63 18.47
C PHE A 117 11.06 -32.16 19.76
N PRO A 118 10.69 -31.66 20.95
CA PRO A 118 10.99 -32.38 22.17
C PRO A 118 10.16 -33.67 22.20
N GLY A 119 10.85 -34.81 22.17
CA GLY A 119 10.23 -36.12 22.34
C GLY A 119 9.70 -36.35 23.76
N PRO A 120 8.76 -37.29 23.93
CA PRO A 120 7.99 -37.46 25.15
C PRO A 120 8.74 -38.35 26.16
N SER A 121 8.64 -38.04 27.45
CA SER A 121 8.50 -39.04 28.53
C SER A 121 8.21 -38.41 29.89
N ALA A 122 7.07 -38.85 30.45
CA ALA A 122 6.86 -39.23 31.85
C ALA A 122 7.04 -38.16 32.95
N GLN A 123 5.93 -37.64 33.50
CA GLN A 123 5.18 -38.20 34.65
C GLN A 123 4.41 -37.12 35.44
N GLN A 124 3.12 -37.39 35.65
CA GLN A 124 2.28 -37.14 36.84
C GLN A 124 2.19 -35.70 37.43
N ALA A 125 1.00 -35.09 37.29
CA ALA A 125 0.05 -34.88 38.41
C ALA A 125 -1.21 -34.10 37.93
N GLU A 126 -2.39 -34.67 38.18
CA GLU A 126 -3.71 -34.00 38.27
C GLU A 126 -3.81 -33.18 39.59
N PRO A 127 -4.91 -32.46 39.90
CA PRO A 127 -5.76 -31.56 39.10
C PRO A 127 -6.01 -30.21 39.83
N LEU A 128 -6.72 -29.25 39.21
CA LEU A 128 -7.83 -28.43 39.77
C LEU A 128 -8.10 -27.13 38.98
N ALA A 129 -9.26 -27.12 38.31
CA ALA A 129 -10.30 -26.07 38.27
C ALA A 129 -10.01 -24.60 37.83
N PRO A 130 -11.05 -23.86 37.37
CA PRO A 130 -10.95 -22.81 36.36
C PRO A 130 -11.04 -21.37 36.93
N SER A 131 -10.46 -20.40 36.22
CA SER A 131 -10.76 -18.96 36.37
C SER A 131 -10.41 -18.27 35.05
N GLU A 132 -11.41 -17.89 34.28
CA GLU A 132 -12.02 -16.55 34.23
C GLU A 132 -11.30 -15.61 33.24
N VAL A 133 -12.09 -15.31 32.22
CA VAL A 133 -11.95 -14.35 31.15
C VAL A 133 -11.56 -12.97 31.70
N LEU A 134 -10.59 -12.31 31.04
CA LEU A 134 -10.61 -10.85 30.87
C LEU A 134 -9.76 -10.49 29.65
N VAL A 135 -10.47 -10.00 28.63
CA VAL A 135 -9.92 -9.42 27.41
C VAL A 135 -9.82 -7.92 27.67
N GLU A 136 -8.62 -7.35 27.65
CA GLU A 136 -8.43 -5.91 27.55
C GLU A 136 -7.94 -5.58 26.14
N GLU A 137 -8.86 -5.08 25.32
CA GLU A 137 -8.58 -4.41 24.04
C GLU A 137 -8.08 -2.99 24.32
N GLU A 138 -6.77 -2.76 24.21
CA GLU A 138 -6.24 -1.39 24.05
C GLU A 138 -6.23 -1.00 22.57
N ALA A 139 -7.31 -0.36 22.13
CA ALA A 139 -7.40 0.32 20.86
C ALA A 139 -6.67 1.66 20.93
N ILE A 140 -5.45 1.72 20.38
CA ILE A 140 -4.72 2.98 20.23
C ILE A 140 -5.26 3.72 19.00
N ALA A 141 -6.31 4.52 19.22
CA ALA A 141 -6.86 5.45 18.25
C ALA A 141 -5.83 6.57 17.98
N THR A 142 -5.08 6.44 16.89
CA THR A 142 -4.20 7.52 16.40
C THR A 142 -5.04 8.50 15.60
N THR A 143 -5.49 9.56 16.26
CA THR A 143 -6.27 10.65 15.67
C THR A 143 -5.38 11.46 14.72
N TYR A 144 -5.54 11.24 13.41
CA TYR A 144 -4.91 12.08 12.40
C TYR A 144 -5.68 13.39 12.27
N ARG A 145 -5.01 14.49 12.62
CA ARG A 145 -5.52 15.85 12.51
C ARG A 145 -5.55 16.24 11.03
N VAL A 146 -6.75 16.27 10.45
CA VAL A 146 -6.98 16.79 9.10
C VAL A 146 -6.66 18.29 9.12
N VAL A 147 -5.59 18.69 8.44
CA VAL A 147 -5.29 20.10 8.21
C VAL A 147 -6.22 20.57 7.10
N GLN A 148 -7.28 21.27 7.49
CA GLN A 148 -8.13 22.04 6.58
C GLN A 148 -7.28 23.15 5.93
N LEU A 149 -6.92 22.96 4.67
CA LEU A 149 -6.41 24.04 3.83
C LEU A 149 -7.59 24.93 3.41
N PRO A 150 -7.49 26.27 3.56
CA PRO A 150 -8.54 27.17 3.11
C PRO A 150 -8.68 27.10 1.59
N PHE A 151 -9.88 26.70 1.18
CA PHE A 151 -10.38 26.71 -0.18
C PHE A 151 -10.35 28.16 -0.70
N LEU A 152 -9.36 28.49 -1.52
CA LEU A 152 -9.39 29.73 -2.30
C LEU A 152 -10.36 29.50 -3.47
N LEU A 153 -11.56 30.08 -3.34
CA LEU A 153 -12.56 30.15 -4.39
C LEU A 153 -11.99 30.88 -5.62
N PRO A 154 -12.22 30.40 -6.85
CA PRO A 154 -11.88 31.14 -8.05
C PRO A 154 -12.81 32.36 -8.18
N GLU A 155 -12.20 33.53 -8.34
CA GLU A 155 -12.91 34.78 -8.65
C GLU A 155 -13.72 34.62 -9.93
N ARG A 156 -14.98 35.07 -9.87
CA ARG A 156 -15.89 35.20 -11.01
C ARG A 156 -15.27 36.16 -12.04
N ILE A 157 -15.14 35.70 -13.27
CA ILE A 157 -14.90 36.56 -14.44
C ILE A 157 -16.23 37.28 -14.75
N PRO A 158 -16.27 38.62 -14.84
CA PRO A 158 -17.46 39.31 -15.31
C PRO A 158 -17.62 39.14 -16.82
N GLU A 159 -18.81 38.71 -17.24
CA GLU A 159 -19.29 38.79 -18.61
C GLU A 159 -19.34 40.27 -19.03
N ALA A 160 -18.48 40.67 -19.97
CA ALA A 160 -18.63 41.91 -20.69
C ALA A 160 -19.24 41.59 -22.06
N LEU A 161 -20.55 41.77 -22.13
CA LEU A 161 -21.39 41.73 -23.32
C LEU A 161 -21.44 43.13 -23.96
N ASP A 162 -21.23 43.17 -25.28
CA ASP A 162 -21.79 44.06 -26.31
C ASP A 162 -21.90 45.58 -26.08
N ILE A 163 -21.06 46.35 -26.80
CA ILE A 163 -21.43 47.53 -27.62
C ILE A 163 -20.60 47.53 -28.90
#